data_AF-A0A4Q3GT91-F1
#
_entry.id   AF-A0A4Q3GT91-F1
#
_cell.length_a   1.000
_cell.length_b   1.000
_cell.length_c   1.000
_cell.angle_alpha   90.00
_cell.angle_beta   90.00
_cell.angle_gamma   90.00
#
_symmetry.space_group_name_H-M   'P 1'
#
loop_
_entity.id
_entity.type
_entity.pdbx_description
1 polymer ?
#
loop_
_entity_poly.entity_id
_entity_poly.type
_entity_poly.pdbx_seq_one_letter_code
_entity_poly.pdbx_strand_id
1 'polypeptide(L)'
;MPISTRQFVGSSLALLAIGFLALCVILGTNFWLGERAGRYAQQAVAARDVRATAVDLPAALQTAESSQRGYLYTGNEIYLAPYDLAKERAQQAVSDLPSLVAAYPDMQAALTRLMSTVADKVS
;
A
#
# COMPACT_ATOMS: atom_id res chain seq x y z
N MET A 1 71.95 9.77 12.07
CA MET A 1 70.87 9.42 13.00
C MET A 1 69.96 8.41 12.31
N PRO A 2 69.96 7.12 12.69
CA PRO A 2 69.07 6.15 12.06
C PRO A 2 67.68 6.26 12.70
N ILE A 3 66.73 6.81 11.95
CA ILE A 3 65.32 6.84 12.33
C ILE A 3 64.76 5.43 12.14
N SER A 4 64.27 4.84 13.23
CA SER A 4 63.80 3.47 13.32
C SER A 4 62.60 3.23 12.39
N THR A 5 62.85 2.60 11.23
CA THR A 5 61.87 2.26 10.19
C THR A 5 60.68 1.44 10.73
N ARG A 6 60.88 0.70 11.83
CA ARG A 6 59.86 -0.15 12.46
C ARG A 6 58.73 0.64 13.13
N GLN A 7 59.03 1.84 13.66
CA GLN A 7 58.02 2.73 14.26
C GLN A 7 57.20 3.46 13.19
N PHE A 8 57.83 3.82 12.07
CA PHE A 8 57.14 4.44 10.94
C PHE A 8 56.15 3.45 10.29
N VAL A 9 56.59 2.21 10.03
CA VAL A 9 55.72 1.17 9.46
C VAL A 9 54.54 0.84 10.38
N GLY A 10 54.75 0.76 11.71
CA GLY A 10 53.67 0.54 12.68
C GLY A 10 52.63 1.67 12.71
N SER A 11 53.08 2.93 12.65
CA SER A 11 52.20 4.10 12.62
C SER A 11 51.43 4.23 11.29
N SER A 12 52.10 3.99 10.16
CA SER A 12 51.46 3.96 8.85
C SER A 12 50.43 2.82 8.73
N LEU A 13 50.73 1.64 9.29
CA LEU A 13 49.79 0.51 9.33
C LEU A 13 48.59 0.81 10.23
N ALA A 14 48.81 1.48 11.37
CA ALA A 14 47.73 1.88 12.27
C ALA A 14 46.78 2.89 11.63
N LEU A 15 47.31 3.92 10.96
CA LEU A 15 46.51 4.90 10.21
C LEU A 15 45.70 4.24 9.09
N LEU A 16 46.30 3.30 8.36
CA LEU A 16 45.62 2.55 7.31
C LEU A 16 44.50 1.66 7.87
N ALA A 17 44.73 0.98 8.99
CA ALA A 17 43.74 0.16 9.66
C ALA A 17 42.55 0.99 10.16
N ILE A 18 42.81 2.18 10.71
CA ILE A 18 41.76 3.12 11.15
C ILE A 18 40.94 3.58 9.94
N GLY A 19 41.59 3.96 8.84
CA GLY A 19 40.89 4.35 7.60
C GLY A 19 40.05 3.22 7.01
N PHE A 20 40.57 1.99 7.02
CA PHE A 20 39.84 0.80 6.57
C PHE A 20 38.61 0.52 7.44
N LEU A 21 38.75 0.59 8.77
CA LEU A 21 37.63 0.44 9.69
C LEU A 21 36.56 1.52 9.48
N ALA A 22 36.96 2.77 9.29
CA ALA A 22 36.04 3.85 8.97
C ALA A 22 35.28 3.58 7.67
N LEU A 23 35.97 3.09 6.63
CA LEU A 23 35.35 2.71 5.36
C LEU A 23 34.35 1.55 5.53
N CYS A 24 34.70 0.51 6.28
CA CYS A 24 33.79 -0.60 6.59
C CYS A 24 32.54 -0.13 7.34
N VAL A 25 32.67 0.79 8.30
CA VAL A 25 31.54 1.38 9.02
C VAL A 25 30.64 2.18 8.09
N ILE A 26 31.21 3.00 7.19
CA ILE A 26 30.44 3.77 6.21
C ILE A 26 29.69 2.84 5.27
N LEU A 27 30.36 1.83 4.70
CA LEU A 27 29.74 0.85 3.80
C LEU A 27 28.66 0.01 4.50
N GLY A 28 28.92 -0.42 5.74
CA GLY A 28 27.95 -1.15 6.55
C GLY A 28 26.72 -0.31 6.88
N THR A 29 26.92 0.96 7.23
CA THR A 29 25.82 1.91 7.47
C THR A 29 25.04 2.16 6.18
N ASN A 30 25.73 2.34 5.05
CA ASN A 30 25.09 2.56 3.74
C ASN A 30 24.30 1.32 3.27
N PHE A 31 24.84 0.12 3.48
CA PHE A 31 24.15 -1.13 3.15
C PHE A 31 22.94 -1.37 4.05
N TRP A 32 23.09 -1.16 5.37
CA TRP A 32 22.01 -1.28 6.35
C TRP A 32 20.90 -0.24 6.14
N LEU A 33 21.28 0.99 5.77
CA LEU A 33 20.34 2.06 5.43
C LEU A 33 19.69 1.83 4.06
N GLY A 34 20.41 1.22 3.12
CA GLY A 34 19.90 0.79 1.80
C GLY A 34 18.89 -0.36 1.90
N GLU A 35 19.14 -1.36 2.75
CA GLU A 35 18.17 -2.40 3.08
C GLU A 35 16.92 -1.83 3.78
N ARG A 36 17.08 -0.72 4.52
CA ARG A 36 15.95 0.01 5.11
C ARG A 36 15.23 0.90 4.09
N ALA A 37 15.91 1.36 3.04
CA ALA A 37 15.32 2.13 1.94
C ALA A 37 14.38 1.30 1.05
N GLY A 38 14.51 -0.03 1.05
CA GLY A 38 13.55 -0.93 0.39
C GLY A 38 12.15 -0.93 1.00
N ARG A 39 12.00 -0.53 2.28
CA ARG A 39 10.69 -0.55 2.99
C ARG A 39 9.81 0.67 2.72
N TYR A 40 10.37 1.78 2.23
CA TYR A 40 9.59 2.96 1.84
C TYR A 40 8.93 2.83 0.46
N ALA A 41 9.47 1.99 -0.42
CA ALA A 41 8.88 1.74 -1.74
C ALA A 41 7.65 0.81 -1.66
N GLN A 42 7.60 -0.13 -0.71
CA GLN A 42 6.47 -1.06 -0.55
C GLN A 42 5.24 -0.42 0.11
N GLN A 43 5.39 0.62 0.93
CA GLN A 43 4.24 1.33 1.54
C GLN A 43 3.49 2.23 0.54
N ALA A 44 4.14 2.66 -0.54
CA ALA A 44 3.50 3.49 -1.57
C ALA A 44 2.62 2.67 -2.55
N VAL A 45 2.87 1.36 -2.69
CA VAL A 45 2.11 0.48 -3.60
C VAL A 45 0.84 -0.05 -2.93
N ALA A 46 0.91 -0.49 -1.67
CA ALA A 46 -0.26 -1.01 -0.96
C ALA A 46 -1.36 0.05 -0.71
N ALA A 47 -0.98 1.33 -0.59
CA ALA A 47 -1.95 2.42 -0.45
C ALA A 47 -2.70 2.78 -1.76
N ARG A 48 -2.20 2.37 -2.94
CA ARG A 48 -2.86 2.62 -4.22
C ARG A 48 -4.00 1.62 -4.48
N ASP A 49 -3.80 0.35 -4.18
CA ASP A 49 -4.80 -0.69 -4.44
C ASP A 49 -5.99 -0.59 -3.47
N VAL A 50 -5.73 -0.23 -2.20
CA VAL A 50 -6.78 0.07 -1.22
C VAL A 50 -7.62 1.28 -1.65
N ARG A 51 -6.98 2.33 -2.20
CA ARG A 51 -7.70 3.53 -2.65
C ARG A 51 -8.50 3.30 -3.93
N ALA A 52 -7.98 2.50 -4.86
CA ALA A 52 -8.72 2.13 -6.07
C ALA A 52 -9.99 1.34 -5.71
N THR A 53 -9.86 0.31 -4.88
CA THR A 53 -11.00 -0.53 -4.46
C THR A 53 -12.00 0.23 -3.59
N ALA A 54 -11.53 1.15 -2.74
CA ALA A 54 -12.41 1.98 -1.91
C ALA A 54 -13.22 3.03 -2.71
N VAL A 55 -12.81 3.36 -3.94
CA VAL A 55 -13.53 4.29 -4.83
C VAL A 55 -14.52 3.54 -5.73
N ASP A 56 -14.22 2.30 -6.10
CA ASP A 56 -15.07 1.53 -7.03
C ASP A 56 -16.41 1.14 -6.42
N LEU A 57 -16.45 0.83 -5.11
CA LEU A 57 -17.71 0.49 -4.43
C LEU A 57 -18.74 1.64 -4.45
N PRO A 58 -18.44 2.87 -4.00
CA PRO A 58 -19.40 3.97 -4.06
C PRO A 58 -19.79 4.34 -5.51
N ALA A 59 -18.87 4.24 -6.47
CA ALA A 59 -19.17 4.49 -7.89
C ALA A 59 -20.15 3.45 -8.47
N ALA A 60 -19.97 2.16 -8.12
CA ALA A 60 -20.88 1.10 -8.51
C ALA A 60 -22.26 1.28 -7.87
N LEU A 61 -22.33 1.58 -6.57
CA LEU A 61 -23.60 1.83 -5.88
C LEU A 61 -24.36 3.03 -6.46
N GLN A 62 -23.65 4.12 -6.80
CA GLN A 62 -24.27 5.29 -7.43
C GLN A 62 -24.82 4.97 -8.82
N THR A 63 -24.11 4.15 -9.60
CA THR A 63 -24.57 3.69 -10.92
C THR A 63 -25.81 2.80 -10.79
N ALA A 64 -25.82 1.89 -9.81
CA ALA A 64 -26.98 1.07 -9.51
C ALA A 64 -28.19 1.94 -9.13
N GLU A 65 -28.02 2.90 -8.21
CA GLU A 65 -29.10 3.81 -7.79
C GLU A 65 -29.63 4.66 -8.96
N SER A 66 -28.73 5.21 -9.78
CA SER A 66 -29.12 6.03 -10.92
C SER A 66 -29.86 5.21 -11.99
N SER A 67 -29.43 3.97 -12.24
CA SER A 67 -30.06 3.08 -13.20
C SER A 67 -31.42 2.60 -12.70
N GLN A 68 -31.52 2.22 -11.42
CA GLN A 68 -32.78 1.86 -10.79
C GLN A 68 -33.80 2.99 -10.86
N ARG A 69 -33.39 4.23 -10.54
CA ARG A 69 -34.26 5.41 -10.68
C ARG A 69 -34.67 5.64 -12.13
N GLY A 70 -33.77 5.46 -13.08
CA GLY A 70 -34.06 5.52 -14.51
C GLY A 70 -35.17 4.55 -14.93
N TYR A 71 -35.08 3.29 -14.51
CA TYR A 71 -36.12 2.29 -14.73
C TYR A 71 -37.44 2.67 -14.04
N LEU A 72 -37.41 3.02 -12.74
CA LEU A 72 -38.62 3.33 -11.98
C LEU A 72 -39.39 4.55 -12.52
N TYR A 73 -38.70 5.54 -13.07
CA TYR A 73 -39.35 6.74 -13.64
C TYR A 73 -39.84 6.56 -15.07
N THR A 74 -39.15 5.72 -15.87
CA THR A 74 -39.43 5.62 -17.31
C THR A 74 -40.08 4.31 -17.72
N GLY A 75 -40.01 3.27 -16.87
CA GLY A 75 -40.35 1.89 -17.20
C GLY A 75 -39.44 1.26 -18.26
N ASN A 76 -38.36 1.93 -18.66
CA ASN A 76 -37.52 1.47 -19.77
C ASN A 76 -36.47 0.45 -19.30
N GLU A 77 -36.57 -0.77 -19.82
CA GLU A 77 -35.67 -1.89 -19.48
C GLU A 77 -34.20 -1.64 -19.86
N ILE A 78 -33.89 -0.64 -20.69
CA ILE A 78 -32.50 -0.25 -21.00
C ILE A 78 -31.68 0.09 -19.75
N TYR A 79 -32.34 0.47 -18.66
CA TYR A 79 -31.72 0.77 -17.37
C TYR A 79 -31.46 -0.48 -16.50
N LEU A 80 -31.98 -1.66 -16.87
CA LEU A 80 -31.73 -2.90 -16.13
C LEU A 80 -30.31 -3.43 -16.38
N ALA A 81 -29.84 -3.41 -17.63
CA ALA A 81 -28.48 -3.84 -17.97
C ALA A 81 -27.36 -3.10 -17.18
N PRO A 82 -27.35 -1.75 -17.10
CA PRO A 82 -26.37 -1.04 -16.28
C PRO A 82 -26.59 -1.23 -14.77
N TYR A 83 -27.84 -1.45 -14.32
CA TYR A 83 -28.14 -1.78 -12.93
C TYR A 83 -27.54 -3.12 -12.51
N ASP A 84 -27.76 -4.18 -13.30
CA ASP A 84 -27.28 -5.54 -13.01
C ASP A 84 -25.75 -5.58 -12.98
N LEU A 85 -25.11 -4.94 -13.97
CA LEU A 85 -23.65 -4.83 -14.03
C LEU A 85 -23.08 -4.04 -12.83
N ALA A 86 -23.75 -2.97 -12.41
CA ALA A 86 -23.33 -2.18 -11.25
C ALA A 86 -23.52 -2.96 -9.93
N LYS A 87 -24.59 -3.74 -9.82
CA LYS A 87 -24.85 -4.62 -8.69
C LYS A 87 -23.77 -5.70 -8.55
N GLU A 88 -23.41 -6.35 -9.67
CA GLU A 88 -22.35 -7.36 -9.67
C GLU A 88 -20.99 -6.78 -9.23
N ARG A 89 -20.63 -5.60 -9.76
CA ARG A 89 -19.40 -4.90 -9.35
C ARG A 89 -19.39 -4.51 -7.87
N ALA A 90 -20.52 -4.05 -7.35
CA ALA A 90 -20.64 -3.73 -5.93
C ALA A 90 -20.45 -4.98 -5.05
N GLN A 91 -21.02 -6.12 -5.45
CA GLN A 91 -20.87 -7.39 -4.75
C GLN A 91 -19.41 -7.88 -4.76
N GLN A 92 -18.72 -7.79 -5.89
CA GLN A 92 -17.30 -8.14 -6.00
C GLN A 92 -16.45 -7.25 -5.08
N ALA A 93 -16.64 -5.93 -5.11
CA ALA A 93 -15.90 -5.01 -4.26
C ALA A 93 -16.11 -5.28 -2.76
N VAL A 94 -17.33 -5.63 -2.33
CA VAL A 94 -17.64 -6.01 -0.94
C VAL A 94 -16.95 -7.33 -0.55
N SER A 95 -16.82 -8.27 -1.47
CA SER A 95 -16.11 -9.54 -1.24
C SER A 95 -14.60 -9.36 -1.11
N ASP A 96 -14.02 -8.43 -1.87
CA ASP A 96 -12.57 -8.26 -1.95
C ASP A 96 -12.00 -7.34 -0.86
N LEU A 97 -12.76 -6.33 -0.43
CA LEU A 97 -12.37 -5.35 0.59
C LEU A 97 -11.83 -5.96 1.91
N PRO A 98 -12.42 -7.01 2.50
CA PRO A 98 -11.91 -7.64 3.71
C PRO A 98 -10.48 -8.20 3.57
N SER A 99 -10.16 -8.79 2.41
CA SER A 99 -8.84 -9.36 2.16
C SER A 99 -7.76 -8.28 2.03
N LEU A 100 -8.11 -7.13 1.44
CA LEU A 100 -7.21 -5.99 1.25
C LEU A 100 -6.95 -5.22 2.56
N VAL A 101 -7.96 -5.14 3.43
CA VAL A 101 -7.87 -4.42 4.71
C VAL A 101 -7.27 -5.29 5.82
N ALA A 102 -7.09 -6.61 5.61
CA ALA A 102 -6.49 -7.52 6.58
C ALA A 102 -5.08 -7.08 7.05
N ALA A 103 -4.31 -6.41 6.19
CA ALA A 103 -2.98 -5.88 6.51
C ALA A 103 -3.01 -4.59 7.38
N TYR A 104 -4.18 -4.02 7.64
CA TYR A 104 -4.36 -2.72 8.31
C TYR A 104 -5.33 -2.83 9.50
N PRO A 105 -4.84 -3.19 10.70
CA PRO A 105 -5.68 -3.35 11.89
C PRO A 105 -6.52 -2.11 12.23
N ASP A 106 -5.95 -0.92 12.05
CA ASP A 106 -6.62 0.36 12.34
C ASP A 106 -7.82 0.64 11.42
N MET A 107 -7.89 0.00 10.25
CA MET A 107 -8.97 0.18 9.28
C MET A 107 -10.10 -0.85 9.42
N GLN A 108 -9.94 -1.89 10.25
CA GLN A 108 -10.97 -2.93 10.45
C GLN A 108 -12.28 -2.36 10.99
N ALA A 109 -12.21 -1.40 11.92
CA ALA A 109 -13.41 -0.75 12.46
C ALA A 109 -14.19 0.05 11.40
N ALA A 110 -13.48 0.70 10.48
CA ALA A 110 -14.09 1.43 9.37
C ALA A 110 -14.70 0.47 8.34
N LEU A 111 -14.02 -0.64 8.04
CA LEU A 111 -14.53 -1.69 7.16
C LEU A 111 -15.83 -2.30 7.70
N THR A 112 -15.88 -2.67 8.98
CA THR A 112 -17.10 -3.25 9.58
C THR A 112 -18.29 -2.31 9.45
N ARG A 113 -18.09 -1.01 9.67
CA ARG A 113 -19.14 0.01 9.49
C ARG A 113 -19.54 0.19 8.02
N LEU A 114 -18.59 0.12 7.09
CA LEU A 114 -18.87 0.17 5.66
C LEU A 114 -19.69 -1.04 5.22
N MET A 115 -19.28 -2.25 5.61
CA MET A 115 -19.98 -3.48 5.28
C MET A 115 -21.41 -3.52 5.82
N SER A 116 -21.64 -3.05 7.06
CA SER A 116 -23.00 -2.97 7.61
C SER A 116 -23.87 -1.99 6.81
N THR A 117 -23.33 -0.81 6.49
CA THR A 117 -24.07 0.22 5.74
C THR A 117 -24.39 -0.23 4.31
N VAL A 118 -23.50 -0.98 3.68
CA VAL A 118 -23.71 -1.52 2.33
C VAL A 118 -24.70 -2.67 2.34
N ALA A 119 -24.65 -3.55 3.34
CA ALA A 119 -25.64 -4.62 3.52
C ALA A 119 -27.06 -4.04 3.67
N ASP A 120 -27.21 -2.99 4.47
CA ASP A 120 -28.50 -2.30 4.65
C ASP A 120 -29.03 -1.65 3.36
N LYS A 121 -28.15 -1.25 2.44
CA LYS A 121 -28.52 -0.57 1.18
C LYS A 121 -28.74 -1.53 -0.01
N VAL A 122 -28.22 -2.75 0.08
CA VAL A 122 -28.34 -3.77 -0.99
C VAL A 122 -29.45 -4.81 -0.70
N SER A 123 -29.88 -4.94 0.56
CA SER A 123 -31.08 -5.70 0.97
C SER A 123 -32.38 -5.03 0.50
#